data_AF-D2BC07-F1
#
_entry.id   AF-D2BC07-F1
#
_cell.length_a   1.000
_cell.length_b   1.000
_cell.length_c   1.000
_cell.angle_alpha   90.00
_cell.angle_beta   90.00
_cell.angle_gamma   90.00
#
_symmetry.space_group_name_H-M   'P 1'
#
loop_
_entity.id
_entity.type
_entity.pdbx_description
1 polymer ?
#
loop_
_entity_poly.entity_id
_entity_poly.type
_entity_poly.pdbx_seq_one_letter_code
_entity_poly.pdbx_strand_id
1 'polypeptide(L)'
;MSRMRRHITALTLTAAGLATTAVLAAPAHAAGATVTVGSFQNMSVVGTTGDDSIDINVLNGKVTVTSGIHSVTAGAGCVQQGPGAVSCAGVTTITVNVRGGNDTVRNTTSLFAEIFGSAGSDRLSGGSGRDVLVGGSGDDFLSGNGGNDITDGGPDFDTCAGESEPNCEA
;
A
#
# COMPACT_ATOMS: atom_id res chain seq x y z
N MET A 1 55.50 -68.77 30.40
CA MET A 1 54.36 -68.77 29.45
C MET A 1 53.10 -69.13 30.24
N SER A 2 52.27 -68.14 30.57
CA SER A 2 51.15 -68.26 31.52
C SER A 2 49.84 -67.79 30.91
N ARG A 3 48.76 -68.44 31.34
CA ARG A 3 47.41 -68.49 30.78
C ARG A 3 46.54 -67.27 31.15
N MET A 4 45.71 -66.85 30.18
CA MET A 4 44.30 -66.45 30.25
C MET A 4 43.69 -66.04 31.61
N ARG A 5 43.00 -64.88 31.65
CA ARG A 5 41.72 -64.69 32.37
C ARG A 5 40.93 -63.51 31.79
N ARG A 6 39.67 -63.79 31.46
CA ARG A 6 38.64 -62.88 30.93
C ARG A 6 38.09 -62.00 32.05
N HIS A 7 37.74 -60.74 31.76
CA HIS A 7 36.66 -60.07 32.49
C HIS A 7 35.79 -59.24 31.54
N ILE A 8 34.49 -59.56 31.61
CA ILE A 8 33.35 -58.95 30.95
C ILE A 8 33.07 -57.63 31.69
N THR A 9 32.99 -56.52 30.97
CA THR A 9 32.52 -55.25 31.55
C THR A 9 31.27 -54.81 30.82
N ALA A 10 30.22 -54.64 31.62
CA ALA A 10 28.84 -54.45 31.24
C ALA A 10 28.61 -53.13 30.48
N LEU A 11 27.79 -53.25 29.44
CA LEU A 11 27.23 -52.17 28.63
C LEU A 11 26.20 -51.40 29.47
N THR A 12 26.59 -50.23 29.99
CA THR A 12 25.64 -49.29 30.60
C THR A 12 25.06 -48.38 29.52
N LEU A 13 23.78 -48.61 29.23
CA LEU A 13 22.96 -47.88 28.27
C LEU A 13 22.68 -46.46 28.80
N THR A 14 23.31 -45.44 28.22
CA THR A 14 22.96 -44.04 28.49
C THR A 14 21.77 -43.66 27.61
N ALA A 15 20.57 -43.57 28.21
CA ALA A 15 19.41 -43.00 27.56
C ALA A 15 19.59 -41.48 27.45
N ALA A 16 19.95 -41.00 26.25
CA ALA A 16 19.95 -39.57 25.94
C ALA A 16 18.50 -39.11 25.69
N GLY A 17 17.96 -38.31 26.61
CA GLY A 17 16.66 -37.69 26.46
C GLY A 17 16.67 -36.64 25.34
N LEU A 18 15.92 -36.90 24.26
CA LEU A 18 15.58 -35.89 23.26
C LEU A 18 14.26 -35.23 23.70
N ALA A 19 14.37 -34.11 24.41
CA ALA A 19 13.25 -33.20 24.60
C ALA A 19 13.03 -32.47 23.27
N THR A 20 12.11 -32.97 22.45
CA THR A 20 11.63 -32.25 21.27
C THR A 20 10.80 -31.07 21.75
N THR A 21 11.40 -29.88 21.87
CA THR A 21 10.64 -28.64 22.00
C THR A 21 9.84 -28.44 20.72
N ALA A 22 8.56 -28.79 20.76
CA ALA A 22 7.62 -28.41 19.73
C ALA A 22 7.53 -26.88 19.74
N VAL A 23 8.18 -26.24 18.76
CA VAL A 23 7.93 -24.84 18.45
C VAL A 23 6.53 -24.81 17.85
N LEU A 24 5.53 -24.50 18.67
CA LEU A 24 4.22 -24.07 18.20
C LEU A 24 4.46 -22.79 17.39
N ALA A 25 4.63 -22.93 16.08
CA ALA A 25 4.51 -21.81 15.17
C ALA A 25 3.12 -21.23 15.41
N ALA A 26 3.06 -20.04 16.01
CA ALA A 26 1.83 -19.26 16.03
C ALA A 26 1.32 -19.17 14.59
N PRO A 27 0.00 -19.20 14.35
CA PRO A 27 -0.52 -19.01 13.02
C PRO A 27 0.06 -17.71 12.47
N ALA A 28 0.71 -17.79 11.32
CA ALA A 28 1.05 -16.63 10.52
C ALA A 28 -0.30 -15.96 10.21
N HIS A 29 -0.67 -14.99 11.03
CA HIS A 29 -1.82 -14.14 10.75
C HIS A 29 -1.46 -13.49 9.42
N ALA A 30 -2.23 -13.80 8.37
CA ALA A 30 -2.09 -13.18 7.08
C ALA A 30 -1.96 -11.68 7.32
N ALA A 31 -0.79 -11.12 7.01
CA ALA A 31 -0.60 -9.69 7.07
C ALA A 31 -1.63 -9.10 6.12
N GLY A 32 -2.69 -8.50 6.68
CA GLY A 32 -3.74 -7.90 5.88
C GLY A 32 -3.09 -6.90 4.92
N ALA A 33 -3.55 -6.90 3.68
CA ALA A 33 -3.12 -5.88 2.73
C ALA A 33 -3.47 -4.51 3.34
N THR A 34 -2.45 -3.64 3.46
CA THR A 34 -2.59 -2.33 4.11
C THR A 34 -2.11 -1.22 3.20
N VAL A 35 -2.89 -0.16 3.13
CA VAL A 35 -2.48 1.12 2.54
C VAL A 35 -1.54 1.80 3.53
N THR A 36 -0.44 2.38 3.07
CA THR A 36 0.53 3.07 3.94
C THR A 36 0.58 4.55 3.60
N VAL A 37 0.59 5.42 4.61
CA VAL A 37 0.57 6.89 4.43
C VAL A 37 1.69 7.56 5.23
N GLY A 38 2.67 8.21 4.59
CA GLY A 38 3.75 8.87 5.32
C GLY A 38 4.72 9.74 4.50
N SER A 39 5.71 10.30 5.20
CA SER A 39 6.85 11.11 4.72
C SER A 39 6.59 12.61 4.39
N PHE A 40 5.81 13.24 5.29
CA PHE A 40 5.66 14.65 5.72
C PHE A 40 6.15 15.82 4.83
N GLN A 41 5.28 16.84 4.66
CA GLN A 41 5.27 17.85 3.57
C GLN A 41 4.99 17.22 2.20
N ASN A 42 5.71 16.17 1.83
CA ASN A 42 5.47 15.37 0.62
C ASN A 42 4.78 14.05 1.00
N MET A 43 3.48 14.10 1.24
CA MET A 43 2.74 12.94 1.73
C MET A 43 2.67 11.85 0.67
N SER A 44 3.24 10.68 0.95
CA SER A 44 3.14 9.49 0.12
C SER A 44 2.02 8.57 0.63
N VAL A 45 1.16 8.13 -0.28
CA VAL A 45 0.14 7.11 -0.09
C VAL A 45 0.50 5.94 -0.99
N VAL A 46 0.64 4.75 -0.42
CA VAL A 46 0.95 3.53 -1.17
C VAL A 46 -0.15 2.51 -0.91
N GLY A 47 -0.83 2.10 -1.99
CA GLY A 47 -1.84 1.06 -2.00
C GLY A 47 -1.26 -0.35 -1.89
N THR A 48 -2.13 -1.33 -2.10
CA THR A 48 -1.84 -2.75 -2.02
C THR A 48 -1.54 -3.32 -3.41
N THR A 49 -1.85 -4.58 -3.70
CA THR A 49 -1.74 -5.13 -5.07
C THR A 49 -3.09 -5.69 -5.54
N GLY A 50 -4.16 -5.34 -4.83
CA GLY A 50 -5.52 -5.57 -5.25
C GLY A 50 -6.33 -4.32 -4.95
N ASP A 51 -7.61 -4.37 -5.31
CA ASP A 51 -8.50 -3.21 -5.37
C ASP A 51 -8.50 -2.34 -4.10
N ASP A 52 -8.01 -1.12 -4.25
CA ASP A 52 -7.99 -0.08 -3.24
C ASP A 52 -9.11 0.94 -3.48
N SER A 53 -9.72 1.39 -2.38
CA SER A 53 -10.61 2.55 -2.40
C SER A 53 -10.04 3.57 -1.42
N ILE A 54 -9.43 4.63 -1.95
CA ILE A 54 -8.66 5.63 -1.20
C ILE A 54 -9.32 7.01 -1.40
N ASP A 55 -9.64 7.64 -0.28
CA ASP A 55 -10.26 8.97 -0.25
C ASP A 55 -9.32 9.94 0.49
N ILE A 56 -8.97 11.05 -0.16
CA ILE A 56 -8.03 12.06 0.35
C ILE A 56 -8.75 13.42 0.42
N ASN A 57 -8.84 13.96 1.63
CA ASN A 57 -9.61 15.17 1.91
C ASN A 57 -8.85 16.10 2.87
N VAL A 58 -9.27 17.36 2.98
CA VAL A 58 -8.81 18.27 4.06
C VAL A 58 -9.90 18.42 5.11
N LEU A 59 -9.60 18.04 6.36
CA LEU A 59 -10.47 18.21 7.51
C LEU A 59 -9.72 18.94 8.62
N ASN A 60 -10.29 20.05 9.11
CA ASN A 60 -9.70 20.86 10.19
C ASN A 60 -8.25 21.28 9.92
N GLY A 61 -7.92 21.63 8.67
CA GLY A 61 -6.58 22.05 8.26
C GLY A 61 -5.54 20.93 8.18
N LYS A 62 -5.97 19.66 8.26
CA LYS A 62 -5.13 18.48 8.08
C LYS A 62 -5.59 17.69 6.88
N VAL A 63 -4.65 17.08 6.17
CA VAL A 63 -4.98 16.10 5.13
C VAL A 63 -5.35 14.79 5.81
N THR A 64 -6.49 14.23 5.43
CA THR A 64 -6.99 12.94 5.92
C THR A 64 -7.04 11.96 4.77
N VAL A 65 -6.49 10.76 5.00
CA VAL A 65 -6.54 9.64 4.06
C VAL A 65 -7.38 8.55 4.69
N THR A 66 -8.40 8.08 3.98
CA THR A 66 -9.24 6.97 4.39
C THR A 66 -9.28 5.88 3.34
N SER A 67 -9.40 4.62 3.76
CA SER A 67 -9.69 3.52 2.84
C SER A 67 -11.02 2.83 3.17
N GLY A 68 -11.78 2.50 2.13
CA GLY A 68 -13.05 1.77 2.24
C GLY A 68 -12.92 0.25 2.25
N ILE A 69 -11.78 -0.30 1.83
CA ILE A 69 -11.57 -1.74 1.59
C ILE A 69 -10.43 -2.28 2.46
N HIS A 70 -9.34 -1.51 2.60
CA HIS A 70 -8.13 -1.92 3.28
C HIS A 70 -7.90 -1.15 4.58
N SER A 71 -7.08 -1.72 5.47
CA SER A 71 -6.59 -0.97 6.62
C SER A 71 -5.55 0.05 6.17
N VAL A 72 -5.47 1.20 6.82
CA VAL A 72 -4.52 2.28 6.52
C VAL A 72 -3.54 2.42 7.68
N THR A 73 -2.24 2.31 7.42
CA THR A 73 -1.16 2.44 8.39
C THR A 73 -0.46 3.78 8.22
N ALA A 74 -0.19 4.49 9.33
CA ALA A 74 0.44 5.80 9.31
C ALA A 74 1.95 5.61 9.46
N GLY A 75 2.69 6.21 8.57
CA GLY A 75 4.11 6.45 8.65
C GLY A 75 4.43 7.78 9.33
N ALA A 76 5.70 8.17 9.22
CA ALA A 76 6.23 9.36 9.88
C ALA A 76 5.47 10.64 9.51
N GLY A 77 5.17 11.45 10.52
CA GLY A 77 4.51 12.75 10.37
C GLY A 77 2.97 12.70 10.31
N CYS A 78 2.38 11.51 10.29
CA CYS A 78 0.95 11.33 10.30
C CYS A 78 0.47 10.65 11.59
N VAL A 79 -0.80 10.87 11.95
CA VAL A 79 -1.44 10.34 13.15
C VAL A 79 -2.52 9.36 12.73
N GLN A 80 -2.40 8.11 13.17
CA GLN A 80 -3.44 7.09 13.07
C GLN A 80 -4.75 7.57 13.73
N GLN A 81 -5.85 7.55 13.00
CA GLN A 81 -7.20 7.89 13.52
C GLN A 81 -8.04 6.64 13.77
N GLY A 82 -7.75 5.54 13.08
CA GLY A 82 -8.42 4.26 13.20
C GLY A 82 -7.94 3.28 12.13
N PRO A 83 -8.48 2.05 12.10
CA PRO A 83 -7.98 0.99 11.21
C PRO A 83 -7.93 1.36 9.73
N GLY A 84 -8.80 2.25 9.26
CA GLY A 84 -8.86 2.69 7.86
C GLY A 84 -8.63 4.19 7.67
N ALA A 85 -8.04 4.90 8.64
CA ALA A 85 -7.97 6.36 8.61
C ALA A 85 -6.69 6.95 9.20
N VAL A 86 -6.10 7.91 8.50
CA VAL A 86 -4.89 8.65 8.88
C VAL A 86 -5.10 10.15 8.72
N SER A 87 -4.50 10.94 9.61
CA SER A 87 -4.49 12.41 9.52
C SER A 87 -3.07 12.97 9.58
N CYS A 88 -2.70 13.80 8.61
CA CYS A 88 -1.37 14.40 8.45
C CYS A 88 -1.51 15.93 8.46
N ALA A 89 -0.71 16.62 9.28
CA ALA A 89 -0.68 18.09 9.31
C ALA A 89 0.47 18.62 8.43
N GLY A 90 0.35 19.85 7.92
CA GLY A 90 1.44 20.49 7.17
C GLY A 90 1.86 19.73 5.91
N VAL A 91 0.89 19.18 5.17
CA VAL A 91 1.14 18.56 3.86
C VAL A 91 1.09 19.66 2.80
N THR A 92 2.07 19.66 1.90
CA THR A 92 2.16 20.61 0.78
C THR A 92 2.00 19.94 -0.57
N THR A 93 2.37 18.66 -0.69
CA THR A 93 2.17 17.85 -1.89
C THR A 93 1.73 16.43 -1.51
N ILE A 94 1.09 15.77 -2.46
CA ILE A 94 0.55 14.43 -2.31
C ILE A 94 1.13 13.55 -3.42
N THR A 95 1.57 12.36 -3.10
CA THR A 95 1.96 11.34 -4.08
C THR A 95 1.20 10.06 -3.75
N VAL A 96 0.49 9.48 -4.70
CA VAL A 96 -0.32 8.27 -4.53
C VAL A 96 0.15 7.22 -5.53
N ASN A 97 0.43 6.01 -5.07
CA ASN A 97 0.73 4.86 -5.94
C ASN A 97 -0.12 3.67 -5.47
N VAL A 98 -1.14 3.30 -6.23
CA VAL A 98 -2.07 2.21 -5.88
C VAL A 98 -1.63 0.84 -6.42
N ARG A 99 -0.55 0.83 -7.22
CA ARG A 99 0.19 -0.34 -7.71
C ARG A 99 -0.62 -1.20 -8.67
N GLY A 100 -1.54 -2.02 -8.19
CA GLY A 100 -2.31 -2.86 -9.10
C GLY A 100 -3.57 -3.36 -8.44
N GLY A 101 -4.53 -3.77 -9.27
CA GLY A 101 -5.92 -3.89 -8.85
C GLY A 101 -6.74 -2.87 -9.61
N ASN A 102 -8.07 -2.95 -9.48
CA ASN A 102 -8.95 -1.94 -10.04
C ASN A 102 -9.24 -0.91 -8.95
N ASP A 103 -8.47 0.16 -8.96
CA ASP A 103 -8.38 1.06 -7.83
C ASP A 103 -9.28 2.29 -8.00
N THR A 104 -9.64 2.91 -6.88
CA THR A 104 -10.37 4.18 -6.86
C THR A 104 -9.65 5.14 -5.94
N VAL A 105 -9.14 6.22 -6.50
CA VAL A 105 -8.49 7.31 -5.75
C VAL A 105 -9.29 8.59 -5.94
N ARG A 106 -9.78 9.15 -4.83
CA ARG A 106 -10.52 10.41 -4.83
C ARG A 106 -9.79 11.46 -3.99
N ASN A 107 -9.06 12.35 -4.66
CA ASN A 107 -8.50 13.54 -4.02
C ASN A 107 -9.46 14.74 -4.18
N THR A 108 -9.83 15.38 -3.07
CA THR A 108 -10.61 16.64 -3.07
C THR A 108 -9.82 17.86 -2.61
N THR A 109 -8.54 17.67 -2.33
CA THR A 109 -7.69 18.76 -1.87
C THR A 109 -7.39 19.72 -3.03
N SER A 110 -6.88 20.90 -2.68
CA SER A 110 -6.33 21.87 -3.65
C SER A 110 -4.81 21.84 -3.68
N LEU A 111 -4.19 20.80 -3.12
CA LEU A 111 -2.75 20.60 -3.12
C LEU A 111 -2.33 19.96 -4.44
N PHE A 112 -1.11 20.21 -4.87
CA PHE A 112 -0.49 19.47 -5.97
C PHE A 112 -0.42 17.98 -5.61
N ALA A 113 -0.98 17.13 -6.46
CA ALA A 113 -0.97 15.69 -6.32
C ALA A 113 -0.36 14.99 -7.55
N GLU A 114 0.42 13.95 -7.31
CA GLU A 114 0.84 12.97 -8.32
C GLU A 114 0.13 11.65 -8.00
N ILE A 115 -0.67 11.13 -8.92
CA ILE A 115 -1.49 9.93 -8.71
C ILE A 115 -1.15 8.91 -9.81
N PHE A 116 -0.71 7.73 -9.39
CA PHE A 116 -0.32 6.62 -10.27
C PHE A 116 -1.23 5.41 -10.01
N GLY A 117 -2.04 5.04 -11.00
CA GLY A 117 -2.89 3.83 -11.00
C GLY A 117 -2.06 2.55 -11.15
N SER A 118 -1.22 2.55 -12.16
CA SER A 118 -0.32 1.49 -12.60
C SER A 118 -0.99 0.32 -13.33
N ALA A 119 -1.58 -0.69 -12.68
CA ALA A 119 -2.11 -1.84 -13.42
C ALA A 119 -3.52 -2.25 -12.99
N GLY A 120 -4.48 -2.12 -13.90
CA GLY A 120 -5.88 -2.42 -13.68
C GLY A 120 -6.75 -1.35 -14.32
N SER A 121 -8.06 -1.43 -14.14
CA SER A 121 -9.00 -0.39 -14.59
C SER A 121 -9.30 0.55 -13.43
N ASP A 122 -8.57 1.66 -13.39
CA ASP A 122 -8.53 2.58 -12.27
C ASP A 122 -9.48 3.77 -12.44
N ARG A 123 -9.85 4.38 -11.32
CA ARG A 123 -10.60 5.64 -11.26
C ARG A 123 -9.84 6.65 -10.44
N LEU A 124 -9.20 7.61 -11.10
CA LEU A 124 -8.28 8.56 -10.49
C LEU A 124 -8.85 9.98 -10.56
N SER A 125 -8.87 10.67 -9.42
CA SER A 125 -9.35 12.05 -9.29
C SER A 125 -8.29 12.94 -8.64
N GLY A 126 -7.82 13.96 -9.36
CA GLY A 126 -6.68 14.83 -9.04
C GLY A 126 -6.95 15.84 -7.93
N GLY A 127 -8.04 16.59 -8.02
CA GLY A 127 -8.40 17.60 -7.03
C GLY A 127 -8.74 18.92 -7.69
N SER A 128 -8.48 20.04 -7.01
CA SER A 128 -8.55 21.38 -7.64
C SER A 128 -7.16 22.01 -7.78
N GLY A 129 -6.12 21.18 -7.62
CA GLY A 129 -4.74 21.58 -7.59
C GLY A 129 -4.21 21.83 -8.99
N ARG A 130 -2.90 21.69 -9.15
CA ARG A 130 -2.34 21.32 -10.44
C ARG A 130 -1.85 19.92 -10.22
N ASP A 131 -2.44 18.96 -10.89
CA ASP A 131 -2.24 17.55 -10.58
C ASP A 131 -1.58 16.83 -11.75
N VAL A 132 -0.94 15.71 -11.44
CA VAL A 132 -0.39 14.76 -12.41
C VAL A 132 -1.10 13.43 -12.20
N LEU A 133 -1.80 12.95 -13.20
CA LEU A 133 -2.52 11.67 -13.15
C LEU A 133 -1.94 10.73 -14.20
N VAL A 134 -1.57 9.53 -13.80
CA VAL A 134 -1.10 8.48 -14.71
C VAL A 134 -1.95 7.25 -14.46
N GLY A 135 -2.73 6.83 -15.46
CA GLY A 135 -3.59 5.65 -15.41
C GLY A 135 -2.72 4.41 -15.32
N GLY A 136 -1.99 4.11 -16.38
CA GLY A 136 -1.07 2.99 -16.43
C GLY A 136 -1.48 2.00 -17.50
N SER A 137 -1.69 0.74 -17.17
CA SER A 137 -2.23 -0.27 -18.09
C SER A 137 -3.61 -0.72 -17.63
N GLY A 138 -4.51 -0.97 -18.57
CA GLY A 138 -5.93 -1.18 -18.33
C GLY A 138 -6.77 0.04 -18.73
N ASP A 139 -8.08 -0.16 -18.82
CA ASP A 139 -8.99 0.92 -19.24
C ASP A 139 -9.29 1.83 -18.04
N ASP A 140 -8.71 3.04 -18.03
CA ASP A 140 -8.73 3.95 -16.88
C ASP A 140 -9.71 5.10 -17.04
N PHE A 141 -10.16 5.66 -15.91
CA PHE A 141 -10.88 6.92 -15.85
C PHE A 141 -10.11 7.96 -15.04
N LEU A 142 -9.71 9.05 -15.69
CA LEU A 142 -8.88 10.10 -15.10
C LEU A 142 -9.66 11.41 -15.07
N SER A 143 -9.74 12.06 -13.90
CA SER A 143 -10.38 13.36 -13.77
C SER A 143 -9.49 14.33 -13.02
N GLY A 144 -8.99 15.36 -13.71
CA GLY A 144 -8.20 16.43 -13.09
C GLY A 144 -8.98 17.15 -11.99
N ASN A 145 -10.28 17.38 -12.22
CA ASN A 145 -11.23 18.13 -11.37
C ASN A 145 -10.93 19.64 -11.23
N GLY A 146 -10.17 20.18 -12.20
CA GLY A 146 -9.91 21.59 -12.39
C GLY A 146 -8.52 21.96 -11.88
N GLY A 147 -7.86 22.87 -12.56
CA GLY A 147 -6.41 23.00 -12.43
C GLY A 147 -5.79 23.06 -13.81
N ASN A 148 -4.48 23.27 -13.87
CA ASN A 148 -3.74 23.07 -15.12
C ASN A 148 -3.06 21.71 -15.02
N ASP A 149 -3.86 20.66 -15.13
CA ASP A 149 -3.43 19.29 -14.84
C ASP A 149 -2.62 18.69 -15.99
N ILE A 150 -1.95 17.57 -15.71
CA ILE A 150 -1.32 16.71 -16.71
C ILE A 150 -1.89 15.31 -16.46
N THR A 151 -2.51 14.70 -17.45
CA THR A 151 -3.02 13.35 -17.36
C THR A 151 -2.49 12.49 -18.51
N ASP A 152 -2.12 11.26 -18.21
CA ASP A 152 -1.70 10.26 -19.19
C ASP A 152 -2.48 8.99 -18.90
N GLY A 153 -3.42 8.62 -19.77
CA GLY A 153 -4.21 7.41 -19.62
C GLY A 153 -3.32 6.17 -19.65
N GLY A 154 -2.61 5.98 -20.77
CA GLY A 154 -1.72 4.85 -20.94
C GLY A 154 -1.77 4.26 -22.34
N PRO A 155 -1.46 2.96 -22.52
CA PRO A 155 -1.50 2.30 -23.81
C PRO A 155 -2.87 1.71 -24.19
N ASP A 156 -3.85 1.69 -23.27
CA ASP A 156 -5.15 1.03 -23.41
C ASP A 156 -6.27 2.07 -23.64
N PHE A 157 -7.56 1.74 -23.42
CA PHE A 157 -8.66 2.67 -23.71
C PHE A 157 -9.06 3.46 -22.48
N ASP A 158 -8.74 4.74 -22.48
CA ASP A 158 -8.85 5.60 -21.32
C ASP A 158 -9.88 6.70 -21.53
N THR A 159 -10.56 7.10 -20.46
CA THR A 159 -11.50 8.22 -20.48
C THR A 159 -11.00 9.32 -19.55
N CYS A 160 -10.77 10.51 -20.10
CA CYS A 160 -10.29 11.64 -19.32
C CYS A 160 -11.32 12.78 -19.28
N ALA A 161 -11.50 13.38 -18.11
CA ALA A 161 -12.39 14.50 -17.89
C ALA A 161 -11.65 15.67 -17.22
N GLY A 162 -11.96 16.89 -17.66
CA GLY A 162 -11.47 18.11 -17.04
C GLY A 162 -10.53 18.94 -17.91
N GLU A 163 -9.69 18.34 -18.75
CA GLU A 163 -8.71 19.03 -19.61
C GLU A 163 -8.41 18.23 -20.91
N SER A 164 -7.55 18.73 -21.81
CA SER A 164 -7.18 18.09 -23.09
C SER A 164 -5.82 17.39 -23.00
N GLU A 165 -5.80 16.07 -23.15
CA GLU A 165 -4.73 15.24 -22.57
C GLU A 165 -4.23 14.14 -23.54
N PRO A 166 -2.95 13.71 -23.42
CA PRO A 166 -2.41 12.57 -24.17
C PRO A 166 -3.02 11.24 -23.73
N ASN A 167 -3.15 10.31 -24.68
CA ASN A 167 -3.65 8.94 -24.45
C ASN A 167 -4.98 8.92 -23.68
N CYS A 168 -5.90 9.77 -24.11
CA CYS A 168 -7.25 9.83 -23.58
C CYS A 168 -8.21 9.73 -24.76
N GLU A 169 -8.97 8.66 -24.81
CA GLU A 169 -10.03 8.45 -25.78
C GLU A 169 -11.33 9.13 -25.29
N ALA A 170 -12.05 9.75 -26.23
CA ALA A 170 -13.28 10.50 -25.94
C ALA A 170 -14.50 9.58 -25.77
#